data_AF-A0A315ENY3-F1
#
_entry.id   AF-A0A315ENY3-F1
#
_cell.length_a   1.000
_cell.length_b   1.000
_cell.length_c   1.000
_cell.angle_alpha   90.00
_cell.angle_beta   90.00
_cell.angle_gamma   90.00
#
_symmetry.space_group_name_H-M   'P 1'
#
loop_
_entity.id
_entity.type
_entity.pdbx_description
1 polymer ?
#
loop_
_entity_poly.entity_id
_entity_poly.type
_entity_poly.pdbx_seq_one_letter_code
_entity_poly.pdbx_strand_id
1 'polypeptide(L)'
;MNLIAWPYRLLALAALCIALAGLGWLKGASHVQAQWDAATAKQQQAHAQAQTRQAETTIQVVTQYVDRIQVVREKGDTLIQEIPVYVPVQADAACTVHRGFVSLHDAAAAGELPQSARDADAPAEGLALSAVAATVVTNYQTCHENAEQLRALQDWIRQTR
;
A
#
# COMPACT_ATOMS: atom_id res chain seq x y z
N MET A 1 -11.20 -75.95 43.68
CA MET A 1 -9.77 -75.56 43.78
C MET A 1 -9.57 -74.29 42.97
N ASN A 2 -9.23 -73.17 43.61
CA ASN A 2 -8.93 -71.92 42.92
C ASN A 2 -7.57 -72.06 42.22
N LEU A 3 -7.56 -72.26 40.90
CA LEU A 3 -6.37 -72.59 40.12
C LEU A 3 -5.34 -71.44 39.92
N ILE A 4 -5.47 -70.31 40.61
CA ILE A 4 -4.53 -69.17 40.53
C ILE A 4 -4.33 -68.59 41.93
N ALA A 5 -3.08 -68.57 42.42
CA ALA A 5 -2.75 -67.96 43.71
C ALA A 5 -3.04 -66.45 43.69
N TRP A 6 -3.61 -65.94 44.79
CA TRP A 6 -4.03 -64.54 44.99
C TRP A 6 -3.10 -63.44 44.41
N PRO A 7 -1.77 -63.48 44.58
CA PRO A 7 -0.88 -62.44 44.03
C PRO A 7 -0.89 -62.35 42.50
N TYR A 8 -1.04 -63.46 41.78
CA TYR A 8 -1.07 -63.45 40.32
C TYR A 8 -2.36 -62.83 39.75
N ARG A 9 -3.48 -62.91 40.49
CA ARG A 9 -4.73 -62.23 40.11
C ARG A 9 -4.59 -60.71 40.22
N LEU A 10 -3.91 -60.23 41.26
CA LEU A 10 -3.62 -58.80 41.45
C LEU A 10 -2.68 -58.27 40.35
N LEU A 11 -1.65 -59.04 39.99
CA LEU A 11 -0.75 -58.67 38.89
C LEU A 11 -1.47 -58.63 37.54
N ALA A 12 -2.33 -59.60 37.25
CA ALA A 12 -3.13 -59.61 36.02
C ALA A 12 -4.08 -58.41 35.93
N LEU A 13 -4.74 -58.05 37.05
CA LEU A 13 -5.58 -56.86 37.11
C LEU A 13 -4.78 -55.57 36.93
N ALA A 14 -3.61 -55.46 37.58
CA ALA A 14 -2.73 -54.30 37.41
C ALA A 14 -2.26 -54.16 35.95
N ALA A 15 -1.85 -55.27 35.31
CA ALA A 15 -1.47 -55.28 33.90
C ALA A 15 -2.63 -54.87 32.98
N LEU A 16 -3.85 -55.34 33.26
CA LEU A 16 -5.05 -54.94 32.52
C LEU A 16 -5.34 -53.44 32.68
N CYS A 17 -5.26 -52.90 33.89
CA CYS A 17 -5.45 -51.47 34.15
C CYS A 17 -4.42 -50.61 33.39
N ILE A 18 -3.14 -51.03 33.38
CA ILE A 18 -2.07 -50.35 32.64
C ILE A 18 -2.35 -50.40 31.13
N ALA A 19 -2.75 -51.56 30.60
CA ALA A 19 -3.07 -51.71 29.19
C ALA A 19 -4.25 -50.82 28.77
N LEU A 20 -5.31 -50.77 29.57
CA LEU A 20 -6.48 -49.91 29.31
C LEU A 20 -6.11 -48.42 29.37
N ALA A 21 -5.28 -48.02 30.34
CA ALA A 21 -4.79 -46.64 30.44
C ALA A 21 -3.94 -46.26 29.23
N GLY A 22 -3.02 -47.13 28.80
CA GLY A 22 -2.17 -46.91 27.63
C GLY A 22 -2.97 -46.82 26.32
N LEU A 23 -3.95 -47.71 26.12
CA LEU A 23 -4.85 -47.67 24.96
C LEU A 23 -5.72 -46.41 24.95
N GLY A 24 -6.25 -46.01 26.12
CA GLY A 24 -7.00 -44.78 26.29
C GLY A 24 -6.17 -43.55 25.94
N TRP A 25 -4.94 -43.47 26.43
CA TRP A 25 -3.99 -42.39 26.11
C TRP A 25 -3.68 -42.34 24.61
N LEU A 26 -3.33 -43.47 23.99
CA LEU A 26 -2.96 -43.53 22.58
C LEU A 26 -4.13 -43.11 21.67
N LYS A 27 -5.35 -43.56 21.99
CA LYS A 27 -6.57 -43.18 21.26
C LYS A 27 -6.89 -41.70 21.47
N GLY A 28 -6.76 -41.18 22.69
CA GLY A 28 -6.95 -39.77 22.99
C GLY A 28 -5.94 -38.87 22.26
N ALA A 29 -4.65 -39.20 22.37
CA ALA A 29 -3.58 -38.47 21.71
C ALA A 29 -3.72 -38.46 20.18
N SER A 30 -4.02 -39.61 19.57
CA SER A 30 -4.25 -39.68 18.12
C SER A 30 -5.50 -38.92 17.68
N HIS A 31 -6.58 -38.94 18.48
CA HIS A 31 -7.78 -38.17 18.19
C HIS A 31 -7.52 -36.65 18.23
N VAL A 32 -6.83 -36.17 19.27
CA VAL A 32 -6.47 -34.75 19.40
C VAL A 32 -5.49 -34.33 18.31
N GLN A 33 -4.48 -35.16 18.00
CA GLN A 33 -3.54 -34.90 16.91
C GLN A 33 -4.26 -34.78 15.57
N ALA A 34 -5.17 -35.71 15.25
CA ALA A 34 -5.95 -35.65 14.02
C ALA A 34 -6.84 -34.40 13.93
N GLN A 35 -7.46 -33.99 15.05
CA GLN A 35 -8.23 -32.73 15.09
C GLN A 35 -7.32 -31.51 14.90
N TRP A 36 -6.15 -31.50 15.53
CA TRP A 36 -5.17 -30.42 15.41
C TRP A 36 -4.62 -30.30 13.98
N ASP A 37 -4.26 -31.41 13.37
CA ASP A 37 -3.77 -31.47 11.99
C ASP A 37 -4.85 -31.00 11.01
N ALA A 38 -6.10 -31.45 11.20
CA ALA A 38 -7.24 -31.00 10.39
C ALA A 38 -7.51 -29.50 10.55
N ALA A 39 -7.46 -28.97 11.77
CA ALA A 39 -7.63 -27.55 12.05
C ALA A 39 -6.49 -26.72 11.42
N THR A 40 -5.26 -27.20 11.55
CA THR A 40 -4.06 -26.57 10.97
C THR A 40 -4.14 -26.57 9.44
N ALA A 41 -4.49 -27.69 8.82
CA ALA A 41 -4.66 -27.79 7.37
C ALA A 41 -5.77 -26.84 6.88
N LYS A 42 -6.89 -26.76 7.59
CA LYS A 42 -7.98 -25.82 7.26
C LYS A 42 -7.53 -24.37 7.38
N GLN A 43 -6.75 -24.04 8.42
CA GLN A 43 -6.20 -22.70 8.61
C GLN A 43 -5.19 -22.34 7.51
N GLN A 44 -4.29 -23.26 7.16
CA GLN A 44 -3.33 -23.08 6.08
C GLN A 44 -4.03 -22.88 4.73
N GLN A 45 -5.07 -23.67 4.45
CA GLN A 45 -5.88 -23.51 3.24
C GLN A 45 -6.58 -22.16 3.20
N ALA A 46 -7.19 -21.72 4.32
CA ALA A 46 -7.83 -20.41 4.39
C ALA A 46 -6.84 -19.26 4.18
N HIS A 47 -5.64 -19.35 4.77
CA HIS A 47 -4.56 -18.38 4.54
C HIS A 47 -4.09 -18.36 3.10
N ALA A 48 -3.87 -19.53 2.49
CA ALA A 48 -3.47 -19.61 1.08
C ALA A 48 -4.53 -19.00 0.15
N GLN A 49 -5.81 -19.31 0.39
CA GLN A 49 -6.91 -18.72 -0.38
C GLN A 49 -7.00 -17.20 -0.20
N ALA A 50 -6.80 -16.70 1.02
CA ALA A 50 -6.76 -15.26 1.29
C ALA A 50 -5.59 -14.58 0.56
N GLN A 51 -4.40 -15.19 0.58
CA GLN A 51 -3.23 -14.70 -0.15
C GLN A 51 -3.46 -14.67 -1.67
N THR A 52 -4.06 -15.71 -2.25
CA THR A 52 -4.39 -15.73 -3.68
C THR A 52 -5.35 -14.60 -4.05
N ARG A 53 -6.44 -14.42 -3.29
CA ARG A 53 -7.39 -13.31 -3.52
C ARG A 53 -6.72 -11.96 -3.39
N GLN A 54 -5.88 -11.77 -2.36
CA GLN A 54 -5.14 -10.54 -2.17
C GLN A 54 -4.20 -10.27 -3.36
N ALA A 55 -3.52 -11.29 -3.89
CA ALA A 55 -2.65 -11.15 -5.06
C ALA A 55 -3.45 -10.75 -6.31
N GLU A 56 -4.60 -11.39 -6.56
CA GLU A 56 -5.48 -11.05 -7.68
C GLU A 56 -5.99 -9.60 -7.58
N THR A 57 -6.49 -9.19 -6.41
CA THR A 57 -6.90 -7.80 -6.13
C THR A 57 -5.74 -6.83 -6.32
N THR A 58 -4.55 -7.18 -5.84
CA THR A 58 -3.36 -6.33 -5.99
C THR A 58 -3.02 -6.11 -7.46
N ILE A 59 -3.03 -7.17 -8.27
CA ILE A 59 -2.80 -7.06 -9.72
C ILE A 59 -3.83 -6.13 -10.34
N GLN A 60 -5.13 -6.33 -10.06
CA GLN A 60 -6.19 -5.50 -10.63
C GLN A 60 -6.04 -4.01 -10.27
N VAL A 61 -5.81 -3.71 -8.99
CA VAL A 61 -5.66 -2.31 -8.53
C VAL A 61 -4.42 -1.67 -9.13
N VAL A 62 -3.29 -2.38 -9.16
CA VAL A 62 -2.04 -1.87 -9.75
C VAL A 62 -2.20 -1.61 -11.24
N THR A 63 -2.83 -2.51 -12.00
CA THR A 63 -3.08 -2.30 -13.43
C THR A 63 -3.91 -1.04 -13.65
N GLN A 64 -5.05 -0.90 -12.95
CA GLN A 64 -5.90 0.29 -13.09
C GLN A 64 -5.17 1.58 -12.67
N TYR A 65 -4.37 1.53 -11.62
CA TYR A 65 -3.57 2.67 -11.16
C TYR A 65 -2.56 3.11 -12.21
N VAL A 66 -1.81 2.17 -12.80
CA VAL A 66 -0.83 2.48 -13.84
C VAL A 66 -1.49 3.16 -15.04
N ASP A 67 -2.63 2.63 -15.51
CA ASP A 67 -3.38 3.21 -16.62
C ASP A 67 -3.82 4.65 -16.31
N ARG A 68 -4.32 4.92 -15.10
CA ARG A 68 -4.75 6.27 -14.69
C ARG A 68 -3.58 7.24 -14.61
N ILE A 69 -2.44 6.83 -14.06
CA ILE A 69 -1.23 7.66 -13.98
C ILE A 69 -0.71 7.99 -15.37
N GLN A 70 -0.72 7.03 -16.29
CA GLN A 70 -0.31 7.27 -17.66
C GLN A 70 -1.15 8.39 -18.30
N VAL A 71 -2.48 8.33 -18.15
CA VAL A 71 -3.38 9.39 -18.66
C VAL A 71 -3.10 10.75 -18.02
N VAL A 72 -2.80 10.79 -16.72
CA VAL A 72 -2.44 12.06 -16.02
C VAL A 72 -1.16 12.65 -16.61
N ARG A 73 -0.14 11.82 -16.85
CA ARG A 73 1.15 12.24 -17.44
C ARG A 73 0.99 12.72 -18.87
N GLU A 74 0.30 11.95 -19.72
CA GLU A 74 0.04 12.32 -21.11
C GLU A 74 -0.68 13.68 -21.22
N LYS A 75 -1.66 13.94 -20.33
CA LYS A 75 -2.32 15.24 -20.25
C LYS A 75 -1.37 16.35 -19.80
N GLY A 76 -0.53 16.10 -18.81
CA GLY A 76 0.48 17.05 -18.36
C GLY A 76 1.47 17.43 -19.47
N ASP A 77 2.00 16.43 -20.17
CA ASP A 77 2.91 16.62 -21.31
C ASP A 77 2.23 17.42 -22.44
N THR A 78 0.98 17.11 -22.75
CA THR A 78 0.18 17.86 -23.73
C THR A 78 0.01 19.31 -23.30
N LEU A 79 -0.34 19.56 -22.03
CA LEU A 79 -0.50 20.92 -21.50
C LEU A 79 0.80 21.72 -21.59
N ILE A 80 1.95 21.10 -21.32
CA ILE A 80 3.26 21.74 -21.47
C ILE A 80 3.52 22.12 -22.93
N GLN A 81 3.21 21.24 -23.87
CA GLN A 81 3.36 21.50 -25.32
C GLN A 81 2.46 22.63 -25.81
N GLU A 82 1.28 22.79 -25.21
CA GLU A 82 0.32 23.84 -25.55
C GLU A 82 0.69 25.22 -24.96
N ILE A 83 1.64 25.31 -24.04
CA ILE A 83 2.01 26.59 -23.40
C ILE A 83 2.33 27.69 -24.43
N PRO A 84 3.13 27.49 -25.49
CA PRO A 84 3.42 28.55 -26.46
C PRO A 84 2.19 29.01 -27.26
N VAL A 85 1.14 28.18 -27.33
CA VAL A 85 -0.13 28.52 -28.00
C VAL A 85 -0.95 29.47 -27.12
N TYR A 86 -1.03 29.18 -25.81
CA TYR A 86 -1.83 29.97 -24.85
C TYR A 86 -1.04 31.12 -24.20
N VAL A 87 0.28 31.03 -24.15
CA VAL A 87 1.23 32.05 -23.69
C VAL A 87 2.16 32.38 -24.86
N PRO A 88 1.66 33.11 -25.87
CA PRO A 88 2.47 33.45 -27.04
C PRO A 88 3.63 34.36 -26.64
N VAL A 89 4.71 34.34 -27.44
CA VAL A 89 5.97 35.08 -27.17
C VAL A 89 5.74 36.56 -26.84
N GLN A 90 4.75 37.21 -27.47
CA GLN A 90 4.43 38.62 -27.21
C GLN A 90 3.84 38.83 -25.82
N ALA A 91 2.96 37.93 -25.36
CA ALA A 91 2.40 37.98 -24.02
C ALA A 91 3.44 37.61 -22.96
N ASP A 92 4.28 36.61 -23.27
CA ASP A 92 5.39 36.16 -22.42
C ASP A 92 6.40 37.30 -22.17
N ALA A 93 6.77 38.03 -23.23
CA ALA A 93 7.67 39.18 -23.13
C ALA A 93 7.03 40.43 -22.49
N ALA A 94 5.71 40.59 -22.60
CA ALA A 94 5.00 41.72 -22.02
C ALA A 94 4.75 41.57 -20.50
N CYS A 95 4.89 40.36 -19.95
CA CYS A 95 4.64 40.08 -18.55
C CYS A 95 5.97 39.89 -17.79
N THR A 96 6.36 40.89 -17.00
CA THR A 96 7.51 40.77 -16.10
C THR A 96 7.14 40.02 -14.83
N VAL A 97 7.83 38.91 -14.56
CA VAL A 97 7.76 38.21 -13.27
C VAL A 97 8.75 38.89 -12.31
N HIS A 98 8.25 39.32 -11.15
CA HIS A 98 9.04 40.08 -10.17
C HIS A 98 9.65 39.17 -9.09
N ARG A 99 10.78 39.58 -8.52
CA ARG A 99 11.50 38.81 -7.49
C ARG A 99 10.64 38.54 -6.25
N GLY A 100 9.75 39.46 -5.88
CA GLY A 100 8.85 39.28 -4.76
C GLY A 100 7.89 38.09 -4.94
N PHE A 101 7.38 37.89 -6.16
CA PHE A 101 6.57 36.72 -6.48
C PHE A 101 7.38 35.42 -6.35
N VAL A 102 8.58 35.38 -6.93
CA VAL A 102 9.47 34.20 -6.89
C VAL A 102 9.81 33.85 -5.44
N SER A 103 10.22 34.83 -4.64
CA SER A 103 10.58 34.61 -3.25
C SER A 103 9.42 34.06 -2.42
N LEU A 104 8.20 34.60 -2.60
CA LEU A 104 7.02 34.10 -1.90
C LEU A 104 6.63 32.70 -2.38
N HIS A 105 6.65 32.46 -3.69
CA HIS A 105 6.34 31.17 -4.29
C HIS A 105 7.29 30.08 -3.79
N ASP A 106 8.60 30.32 -3.81
CA ASP A 106 9.60 29.34 -3.43
C ASP A 106 9.57 29.07 -1.92
N ALA A 107 9.35 30.10 -1.10
CA ALA A 107 9.12 29.92 0.33
C ALA A 107 7.87 29.08 0.61
N ALA A 108 6.77 29.33 -0.11
CA ALA A 108 5.56 28.52 0.00
C ALA A 108 5.80 27.06 -0.42
N ALA A 109 6.56 26.83 -1.50
CA ALA A 109 6.94 25.49 -1.95
C ALA A 109 7.84 24.76 -0.93
N ALA A 110 8.70 25.48 -0.21
CA ALA A 110 9.53 24.96 0.88
C ALA A 110 8.77 24.78 2.21
N GLY A 111 7.58 25.36 2.36
CA GLY A 111 6.84 25.39 3.63
C GLY A 111 7.45 26.36 4.65
N GLU A 112 8.13 27.40 4.19
CA GLU A 112 8.83 28.40 5.00
C GLU A 112 8.20 29.79 4.83
N LEU A 113 8.58 30.74 5.69
CA LEU A 113 8.27 32.15 5.49
C LEU A 113 9.30 32.78 4.55
N PRO A 114 8.88 33.64 3.61
CA PRO A 114 9.81 34.33 2.74
C PRO A 114 10.75 35.22 3.55
N GLN A 115 11.98 35.36 3.07
CA GLN A 115 12.93 36.33 3.60
C GLN A 115 12.42 37.76 3.35
N SER A 116 13.18 38.76 3.83
CA SER A 116 12.84 40.18 3.64
C SER A 116 12.52 40.50 2.17
N ALA A 117 11.44 41.24 1.93
CA ALA A 117 10.95 41.63 0.61
C ALA A 117 11.82 42.68 -0.13
N ARG A 118 13.12 42.72 0.13
CA ARG A 118 14.04 43.66 -0.53
C ARG A 118 13.99 43.44 -2.04
N ASP A 119 13.89 44.53 -2.80
CA ASP A 119 13.79 44.54 -4.27
C ASP A 119 12.66 43.66 -4.82
N ALA A 120 11.54 43.52 -4.10
CA ALA A 120 10.41 42.69 -4.49
C ALA A 120 9.77 43.10 -5.84
N ASP A 121 9.88 44.38 -6.19
CA ASP A 121 9.43 45.00 -7.44
C ASP A 121 10.46 44.93 -8.57
N ALA A 122 11.69 44.46 -8.31
CA ALA A 122 12.67 44.25 -9.36
C ALA A 122 12.32 43.03 -10.23
N PRO A 123 12.63 43.05 -11.54
CA PRO A 123 12.48 41.88 -12.40
C PRO A 123 13.29 40.67 -11.89
N ALA A 124 12.69 39.49 -11.96
CA ALA A 124 13.42 38.23 -11.85
C ALA A 124 14.08 37.94 -13.20
N GLU A 125 15.36 38.29 -13.33
CA GLU A 125 16.10 38.14 -14.59
C GLU A 125 16.08 36.70 -15.09
N GLY A 126 15.72 36.52 -16.37
CA GLY A 126 15.69 35.21 -17.02
C GLY A 126 14.46 34.35 -16.72
N LEU A 127 13.48 34.82 -15.94
CA LEU A 127 12.23 34.09 -15.69
C LEU A 127 11.10 34.59 -16.59
N ALA A 128 10.73 33.75 -17.57
CA ALA A 128 9.59 33.98 -18.45
C ALA A 128 8.26 33.57 -17.78
N LEU A 129 7.14 34.20 -18.17
CA LEU A 129 5.80 33.81 -17.75
C LEU A 129 5.47 32.37 -18.21
N SER A 130 5.92 31.97 -19.40
CA SER A 130 5.78 30.60 -19.91
C SER A 130 6.48 29.56 -19.02
N ALA A 131 7.62 29.91 -18.41
CA ALA A 131 8.30 29.05 -17.45
C ALA A 131 7.53 28.90 -16.13
N VAL A 132 6.87 29.98 -15.67
CA VAL A 132 5.93 29.92 -14.54
C VAL A 132 4.74 29.01 -14.88
N ALA A 133 4.16 29.15 -16.07
CA ALA A 133 3.07 28.29 -16.53
C ALA A 133 3.48 26.81 -16.55
N ALA A 134 4.67 26.49 -17.07
CA ALA A 134 5.19 25.12 -17.10
C ALA A 134 5.38 24.54 -15.69
N THR A 135 5.91 25.34 -14.77
CA THR A 135 6.03 24.96 -13.36
C THR A 135 4.67 24.66 -12.73
N VAL A 136 3.67 25.52 -12.97
CA VAL A 136 2.30 25.33 -12.45
C VAL A 136 1.63 24.08 -13.02
N VAL A 137 1.77 23.82 -14.32
CA VAL A 137 1.28 22.58 -14.96
C VAL A 137 1.91 21.36 -14.31
N THR A 138 3.23 21.36 -14.12
CA THR A 138 3.96 20.26 -13.48
C THR A 138 3.51 20.04 -12.03
N ASN A 139 3.27 21.11 -11.28
CA ASN A 139 2.76 21.03 -9.90
C ASN A 139 1.37 20.38 -9.87
N TYR A 140 0.45 20.81 -10.72
CA TYR A 140 -0.89 20.22 -10.77
C TYR A 140 -0.88 18.77 -11.25
N GLN A 141 -0.03 18.44 -12.22
CA GLN A 141 0.18 17.05 -12.63
C GLN A 141 0.62 16.19 -11.43
N THR A 142 1.62 16.65 -10.67
CA THR A 142 2.11 15.94 -9.47
C THR A 142 0.99 15.76 -8.43
N CYS A 143 0.17 16.79 -8.20
CA CYS A 143 -0.99 16.69 -7.32
C CYS A 143 -2.01 15.64 -7.81
N HIS A 144 -2.27 15.58 -9.11
CA HIS A 144 -3.16 14.57 -9.69
C HIS A 144 -2.58 13.16 -9.58
N GLU A 145 -1.27 12.99 -9.79
CA GLU A 145 -0.59 11.70 -9.58
C GLU A 145 -0.71 11.23 -8.12
N ASN A 146 -0.44 12.12 -7.16
CA ASN A 146 -0.58 11.81 -5.73
C ASN A 146 -2.03 11.46 -5.34
N ALA A 147 -3.02 12.14 -5.94
CA ALA A 147 -4.43 11.83 -5.71
C ALA A 147 -4.80 10.43 -6.25
N GLU A 148 -4.30 10.04 -7.42
CA GLU A 148 -4.50 8.69 -7.95
C GLU A 148 -3.79 7.62 -7.10
N GLN A 149 -2.59 7.90 -6.61
CA GLN A 149 -1.90 7.01 -5.65
C GLN A 149 -2.73 6.76 -4.39
N LEU A 150 -3.27 7.82 -3.78
CA LEU A 150 -4.11 7.69 -2.59
C LEU A 150 -5.40 6.94 -2.89
N ARG A 151 -6.06 7.21 -4.03
CA ARG A 151 -7.26 6.48 -4.46
C ARG A 151 -6.98 5.00 -4.64
N ALA A 152 -5.89 4.65 -5.33
CA ALA A 152 -5.48 3.27 -5.54
C ALA A 152 -5.19 2.55 -4.22
N LEU A 153 -4.48 3.21 -3.28
CA LEU A 153 -4.24 2.65 -1.95
C LEU A 153 -5.54 2.41 -1.19
N GLN A 154 -6.47 3.37 -1.20
CA GLN A 154 -7.77 3.24 -0.54
C GLN A 154 -8.60 2.10 -1.16
N ASP A 155 -8.59 1.97 -2.49
CA ASP A 155 -9.25 0.88 -3.21
C ASP A 155 -8.65 -0.47 -2.85
N TRP A 156 -7.32 -0.57 -2.79
CA TRP A 156 -6.63 -1.77 -2.36
C TRP A 156 -6.99 -2.17 -0.92
N ILE A 157 -6.95 -1.23 0.03
CA ILE A 157 -7.33 -1.49 1.44
C ILE A 157 -8.78 -1.95 1.53
N ARG A 158 -9.71 -1.32 0.80
CA ARG A 158 -11.13 -1.71 0.82
C ARG A 158 -11.38 -3.11 0.27
N GLN A 159 -10.59 -3.55 -0.71
CA GLN A 159 -10.77 -4.83 -1.38
C GLN A 159 -9.98 -5.98 -0.73
N THR A 160 -8.97 -5.66 0.09
CA THR A 160 -8.10 -6.65 0.76
C THR A 160 -8.39 -6.82 2.24
N ARG A 161 -9.25 -5.98 2.82
CA ARG A 161 -9.76 -6.12 4.18
C ARG A 161 -10.88 -7.14 4.27
#